data_AF-A0A4Q3UAE8-F1
#
_entry.id   AF-A0A4Q3UAE8-F1
#
_cell.length_a   1.000
_cell.length_b   1.000
_cell.length_c   1.000
_cell.angle_alpha   90.00
_cell.angle_beta   90.00
_cell.angle_gamma   90.00
#
_symmetry.space_group_name_H-M   'P 1'
#
loop_
_entity.id
_entity.type
_entity.pdbx_description
1 polymer ?
#
loop_
_entity_poly.entity_id
_entity_poly.type
_entity_poly.pdbx_seq_one_letter_code
_entity_poly.pdbx_strand_id
1 'polypeptide(L)'
;MVCFVSVSVSRKVRSATNRVYFRRGAGLRACESKRRVKPKTKHLPPGTFPRVPAAAPRRYQGEIVEWSDEKRCGFIRPRGTTAPDQVVFLSAKSLSNRTRKPAVGDVVTYETVILENSAKNRHLRTRVRAENASFLGETPHSPRPGKYNPPTPLAAAYLILLLAASIFIREAIWILAASLTLSVLSLVEYAYDKSAAQQGRRRISESGLQFTALLGGWPGAAVAQSLLRHKTQKSEFQRTYLVIVAVNIAATLGVIGLLFVTQR
;
A
#
# COMPACT_ATOMS: atom_id res chain seq x y z
N MET A 1 -55.15 20.65 -31.27
CA MET A 1 -54.59 21.96 -31.67
C MET A 1 -53.09 21.75 -31.86
N VAL A 2 -52.61 22.18 -33.02
CA VAL A 2 -51.44 21.71 -33.76
C VAL A 2 -50.14 22.32 -33.22
N CYS A 3 -49.01 21.60 -33.28
CA CYS A 3 -47.78 22.02 -33.98
C CYS A 3 -46.52 21.28 -33.49
N PHE A 4 -46.18 20.23 -34.22
CA PHE A 4 -44.81 19.84 -34.55
C PHE A 4 -44.19 20.94 -35.41
N VAL A 5 -42.96 21.40 -35.10
CA VAL A 5 -42.04 21.95 -36.10
C VAL A 5 -40.64 21.42 -35.81
N SER A 6 -40.11 20.69 -36.78
CA SER A 6 -38.73 20.27 -36.90
C SER A 6 -38.15 21.04 -38.09
N VAL A 7 -37.06 21.80 -37.92
CA VAL A 7 -36.19 22.25 -39.02
C VAL A 7 -34.74 22.38 -38.54
N SER A 8 -33.95 21.37 -38.90
CA SER A 8 -32.69 21.44 -39.67
C SER A 8 -31.77 22.69 -39.67
N VAL A 9 -30.48 22.39 -39.39
CA VAL A 9 -29.29 22.59 -40.26
C VAL A 9 -28.38 23.83 -40.09
N SER A 10 -27.09 23.49 -39.97
CA SER A 10 -25.87 24.11 -40.54
C SER A 10 -24.99 25.08 -39.73
N ARG A 11 -23.76 24.57 -39.51
CA ARG A 11 -22.46 25.13 -39.90
C ARG A 11 -21.82 26.27 -39.07
N LYS A 12 -20.69 25.86 -38.49
CA LYS A 12 -19.31 26.30 -38.84
C LYS A 12 -18.71 27.50 -38.08
N VAL A 13 -17.74 27.15 -37.23
CA VAL A 13 -16.39 27.72 -37.08
C VAL A 13 -16.27 29.25 -37.09
N ARG A 14 -15.78 29.82 -35.99
CA ARG A 14 -14.72 30.85 -36.02
C ARG A 14 -14.05 31.07 -34.66
N SER A 15 -12.77 30.66 -34.61
CA SER A 15 -11.62 31.35 -34.02
C SER A 15 -11.87 32.71 -33.38
N ALA A 16 -11.49 32.86 -32.10
CA ALA A 16 -11.09 34.13 -31.51
C ALA A 16 -9.80 33.94 -30.70
N THR A 17 -8.69 34.01 -31.42
CA THR A 17 -7.33 34.11 -30.90
C THR A 17 -7.17 35.47 -30.23
N ASN A 18 -7.08 35.50 -28.89
CA ASN A 18 -6.81 36.74 -28.17
C ASN A 18 -5.30 37.01 -28.19
N ARG A 19 -4.87 37.85 -29.15
CA ARG A 19 -3.49 38.31 -29.32
C ARG A 19 -3.43 39.76 -28.83
N VAL A 20 -2.97 39.97 -27.60
CA VAL A 20 -2.61 41.30 -27.11
C VAL A 20 -1.13 41.53 -27.39
N TYR A 21 -0.87 42.57 -28.17
CA TYR A 21 0.44 43.06 -28.57
C TYR A 21 1.10 43.82 -27.41
N PHE A 22 2.39 43.61 -27.17
CA PHE A 22 3.24 44.61 -26.53
C PHE A 22 4.44 44.92 -27.45
N ARG A 23 4.63 46.20 -27.73
CA ARG A 23 5.50 46.74 -28.79
C ARG A 23 6.83 47.22 -28.17
N ARG A 24 7.92 46.66 -28.67
CA ARG A 24 9.28 47.20 -28.90
C ARG A 24 9.93 48.14 -27.85
N GLY A 25 11.05 47.66 -27.31
CA GLY A 25 12.27 48.45 -27.09
C GLY A 25 13.44 47.77 -27.83
N ALA A 26 14.13 48.53 -28.68
CA ALA A 26 15.23 48.07 -29.54
C ALA A 26 16.59 48.16 -28.82
N GLY A 27 17.55 47.31 -29.19
CA GLY A 27 18.96 47.51 -28.81
C GLY A 27 19.87 46.28 -28.83
N LEU A 28 20.30 45.88 -30.03
CA LEU A 28 21.67 45.48 -30.39
C LEU A 28 22.49 44.56 -29.44
N ARG A 29 22.67 43.28 -29.84
CA ARG A 29 23.93 42.76 -30.46
C ARG A 29 23.94 41.23 -30.53
N ALA A 30 24.38 40.76 -31.68
CA ALA A 30 24.66 39.36 -31.97
C ALA A 30 25.79 38.82 -31.06
N CYS A 31 25.60 37.60 -30.56
CA CYS A 31 26.71 36.67 -30.38
C CYS A 31 26.19 35.25 -30.59
N GLU A 32 26.33 34.80 -31.82
CA GLU A 32 26.23 33.41 -32.21
C GLU A 32 27.39 32.63 -31.55
N SER A 33 27.07 31.67 -30.70
CA SER A 33 28.02 30.65 -30.24
C SER A 33 27.35 29.29 -30.32
N LYS A 34 27.44 28.70 -31.52
CA LYS A 34 27.19 27.28 -31.77
C LYS A 34 28.07 26.44 -30.84
N ARG A 35 27.46 25.83 -29.81
CA ARG A 35 27.88 24.51 -29.33
C ARG A 35 26.64 23.65 -29.11
N ARG A 36 26.15 23.04 -30.20
CA ARG A 36 25.36 21.81 -30.10
C ARG A 36 26.25 20.76 -29.45
N VAL A 37 26.12 20.57 -28.14
CA VAL A 37 26.60 19.34 -27.52
C VAL A 37 25.70 18.24 -28.06
N LYS A 38 26.20 17.46 -29.03
CA LYS A 38 25.55 16.21 -29.43
C LYS A 38 25.41 15.37 -28.15
N PRO A 39 24.22 14.90 -27.75
CA PRO A 39 24.14 13.91 -26.69
C PRO A 39 24.93 12.70 -27.17
N LYS A 40 25.93 12.27 -26.39
CA LYS A 40 26.56 10.96 -26.58
C LYS A 40 25.45 9.92 -26.45
N THR A 41 24.88 9.49 -27.56
CA THR A 41 24.14 8.24 -27.66
C THR A 41 25.12 7.13 -27.32
N LYS A 42 25.19 6.75 -26.04
CA LYS A 42 25.74 5.46 -25.66
C LYS A 42 24.89 4.42 -26.40
N HIS A 43 25.50 3.67 -27.31
CA HIS A 43 24.87 2.49 -27.88
C HIS A 43 24.47 1.58 -26.71
N LEU A 44 23.18 1.50 -26.45
CA LEU A 44 22.62 0.56 -25.51
C LEU A 44 22.58 -0.80 -26.23
N PRO A 45 23.15 -1.87 -25.66
CA PRO A 45 23.10 -3.19 -26.27
C PRO A 45 21.64 -3.62 -26.50
N PRO A 46 21.32 -4.31 -27.61
CA PRO A 46 19.98 -4.77 -27.88
C PRO A 46 19.63 -5.85 -26.87
N GLY A 47 18.59 -5.63 -26.05
CA GLY A 47 18.04 -6.69 -25.20
C GLY A 47 17.90 -6.38 -23.71
N THR A 48 17.89 -5.13 -23.27
CA THR A 48 17.39 -4.82 -21.93
C THR A 48 16.58 -3.53 -21.94
N PHE A 49 15.34 -3.61 -22.41
CA PHE A 49 14.34 -2.63 -21.98
C PHE A 49 14.33 -2.67 -20.45
N PRO A 50 14.60 -1.56 -19.73
CA PRO A 50 14.32 -1.54 -18.31
C PRO A 50 12.86 -1.97 -18.18
N ARG A 51 12.61 -3.07 -17.46
CA ARG A 51 11.25 -3.51 -17.12
C ARG A 51 10.53 -2.26 -16.63
N VAL A 52 9.63 -1.71 -17.44
CA VAL A 52 8.75 -0.63 -17.01
C VAL A 52 8.03 -1.22 -15.81
N PRO A 53 8.26 -0.73 -14.58
CA PRO A 53 7.57 -1.27 -13.42
C PRO A 53 6.08 -1.14 -13.72
N ALA A 54 5.32 -2.22 -13.47
CA ALA A 54 3.87 -2.20 -13.55
C ALA A 54 3.35 -0.88 -12.95
N ALA A 55 2.74 -0.03 -13.79
CA ALA A 55 2.28 1.33 -13.52
C ALA A 55 2.74 1.91 -12.18
N ALA A 56 3.84 2.68 -12.18
CA ALA A 56 4.32 3.37 -10.99
C ALA A 56 3.17 4.15 -10.32
N PRO A 57 3.07 4.12 -8.98
CA PRO A 57 2.01 4.81 -8.26
C PRO A 57 1.97 6.29 -8.66
N ARG A 58 0.77 6.85 -8.84
CA ARG A 58 0.59 8.25 -9.23
C ARG A 58 1.19 9.14 -8.15
N ARG A 59 2.25 9.86 -8.52
CA ARG A 59 2.92 10.83 -7.67
C ARG A 59 2.41 12.23 -7.96
N TYR A 60 2.15 12.97 -6.90
CA TYR A 60 1.69 14.35 -6.92
C TYR A 60 2.80 15.26 -6.41
N GLN A 61 2.84 16.50 -6.88
CA GLN A 61 3.74 17.52 -6.37
C GLN A 61 2.93 18.53 -5.56
N GLY A 62 3.55 19.08 -4.52
CA GLY A 62 2.93 20.12 -3.72
C GLY A 62 3.95 20.84 -2.84
N GLU A 63 3.49 21.93 -2.26
CA GLU A 63 4.29 22.81 -1.41
C GLU A 63 3.87 22.65 0.05
N ILE A 64 4.83 22.58 0.97
CA ILE A 64 4.55 22.55 2.41
C ILE A 64 4.07 23.94 2.84
N VAL A 65 2.82 24.04 3.29
CA VAL A 65 2.22 25.32 3.70
C VAL A 65 2.25 25.54 5.20
N GLU A 66 2.21 24.45 5.95
CA GLU A 66 2.24 24.46 7.41
C GLU A 66 3.13 23.31 7.87
N TRP A 67 3.98 23.56 8.86
CA TRP A 67 4.81 22.55 9.49
C TRP A 67 4.92 22.82 10.98
N SER A 68 4.74 21.79 11.80
CA SER A 68 4.94 21.84 13.25
C SER A 68 6.05 20.88 13.63
N ASP A 69 7.14 21.42 14.17
CA ASP A 69 8.28 20.62 14.65
C ASP A 69 7.95 19.81 15.90
N GLU A 70 7.14 20.36 16.81
CA GLU A 70 6.67 19.66 18.01
C GLU A 70 5.85 18.41 17.66
N LYS A 71 4.88 18.56 16.76
CA LYS A 71 4.00 17.47 16.33
C LYS A 71 4.61 16.61 15.23
N ARG A 72 5.74 17.05 14.67
CA ARG A 72 6.45 16.43 13.54
C ARG A 72 5.51 16.13 12.36
N CYS A 73 4.62 17.07 12.06
CA CYS A 73 3.63 16.95 11.00
C CYS A 73 3.31 18.32 10.38
N GLY A 74 2.72 18.29 9.19
CA GLY A 74 2.39 19.49 8.43
C GLY A 74 1.37 19.22 7.34
N PHE A 75 1.09 20.23 6.54
CA PHE A 75 0.13 20.20 5.45
C PHE A 75 0.80 20.59 4.14
N ILE A 76 0.45 19.89 3.07
CA ILE A 76 0.92 20.14 1.71
C ILE A 76 -0.23 20.68 0.88
N ARG A 77 0.02 21.72 0.10
CA ARG A 77 -0.89 22.19 -0.96
C ARG A 77 -0.53 21.53 -2.29
N PRO A 78 -1.40 20.72 -2.90
CA PRO A 78 -1.16 20.11 -4.21
C PRO A 78 -1.01 21.17 -5.30
N ARG A 79 -0.05 20.96 -6.20
CA ARG A 79 0.16 21.83 -7.36
C ARG A 79 -0.88 21.48 -8.43
N GLY A 80 -1.66 22.48 -8.87
CA GLY A 80 -2.74 22.29 -9.86
C GLY A 80 -4.16 22.35 -9.28
N THR A 81 -4.30 22.49 -7.96
CA THR A 81 -5.59 22.79 -7.32
C THR A 81 -5.68 24.29 -7.01
N THR A 82 -6.75 24.94 -7.46
CA THR A 82 -7.02 26.38 -7.20
C THR A 82 -7.78 26.59 -5.88
N ALA A 83 -8.33 25.53 -5.28
CA ALA A 83 -9.02 25.59 -3.99
C ALA A 83 -8.02 25.62 -2.82
N PRO A 84 -7.96 26.70 -2.02
CA PRO A 84 -6.98 26.86 -0.94
C PRO A 84 -7.17 25.85 0.22
N ASP A 85 -8.35 25.24 0.35
CA ASP A 85 -8.72 24.36 1.46
C ASP A 85 -8.39 22.87 1.20
N GLN A 86 -7.97 22.50 -0.01
CA GLN A 86 -7.60 21.11 -0.32
C GLN A 86 -6.14 20.85 0.09
N VAL A 87 -5.93 20.65 1.39
CA VAL A 87 -4.63 20.28 1.95
C VAL A 87 -4.46 18.77 2.06
N VAL A 88 -3.23 18.30 1.94
CA VAL A 88 -2.84 16.90 2.14
C VAL A 88 -2.00 16.81 3.41
N PHE A 89 -2.34 15.86 4.29
CA PHE A 89 -1.63 15.70 5.56
C PHE A 89 -0.28 15.04 5.34
N LEU A 90 0.80 15.67 5.80
CA LEU A 90 2.16 15.16 5.77
C LEU A 90 2.63 14.87 7.19
N SER A 91 3.13 13.65 7.41
CA SER A 91 3.81 13.30 8.67
C SER A 91 5.31 13.19 8.45
N ALA A 92 6.15 13.54 9.44
CA ALA A 92 7.60 13.37 9.34
C ALA A 92 8.01 11.91 9.07
N LYS A 93 7.19 10.94 9.48
CA LYS A 93 7.41 9.51 9.19
C LYS A 93 7.25 9.18 7.70
N SER A 94 6.44 9.95 6.98
CA SER A 94 6.20 9.81 5.54
C SER A 94 7.33 10.38 4.68
N LEU A 95 8.25 11.16 5.25
CA LEU A 95 9.40 11.72 4.54
C LEU A 95 10.46 10.63 4.33
N SER A 96 10.94 10.56 3.08
CA SER A 96 12.04 9.70 2.63
C SER A 96 13.33 10.07 3.36
N ASN A 97 13.66 11.36 3.37
CA ASN A 97 14.79 11.91 4.10
C ASN A 97 14.32 12.52 5.43
N ARG A 98 14.55 11.79 6.53
CA ARG A 98 14.20 12.24 7.89
C ARG A 98 15.26 13.10 8.55
N THR A 99 16.43 13.26 7.93
CA THR A 99 17.53 14.07 8.45
C THR A 99 17.38 15.55 8.09
N ARG A 100 16.77 15.84 6.93
CA ARG A 100 16.43 17.22 6.54
C ARG A 100 15.19 17.69 7.29
N LYS A 101 15.28 18.87 7.91
CA LYS A 101 14.13 19.55 8.51
C LYS A 101 13.25 20.16 7.41
N PRO A 102 11.94 19.89 7.39
CA PRO A 102 11.05 20.49 6.40
C PRO A 102 10.81 21.96 6.74
N ALA A 103 10.85 22.82 5.73
CA ALA A 103 10.47 24.21 5.87
C ALA A 103 9.18 24.51 5.09
N VAL A 104 8.45 25.54 5.53
CA VAL A 104 7.33 26.10 4.77
C VAL A 104 7.88 26.65 3.45
N GLY A 105 7.24 26.31 2.33
CA GLY A 105 7.69 26.65 0.97
C GLY A 105 8.48 25.54 0.26
N ASP A 106 8.87 24.48 0.97
CA ASP A 106 9.55 23.34 0.33
C ASP A 106 8.60 22.61 -0.63
N VAL A 107 9.10 22.31 -1.83
CA VAL A 107 8.38 21.50 -2.82
C VAL A 107 8.69 20.02 -2.58
N VAL A 108 7.64 19.23 -2.38
CA VAL A 108 7.71 17.78 -2.16
C VAL A 108 6.91 17.02 -3.21
N THR A 109 7.43 15.87 -3.59
CA THR A 109 6.74 14.88 -4.42
C THR A 109 6.26 13.74 -3.53
N TYR A 110 4.99 13.37 -3.58
CA TYR A 110 4.38 12.39 -2.68
C TYR A 110 3.35 11.51 -3.38
N GLU A 111 3.02 10.39 -2.76
CA GLU A 111 1.89 9.52 -3.13
C GLU A 111 0.71 9.84 -2.20
N THR A 112 -0.51 9.76 -2.72
CA THR A 112 -1.71 10.03 -1.92
C THR A 112 -2.38 8.73 -1.50
N VAL A 113 -2.73 8.65 -0.22
CA VAL A 113 -3.55 7.58 0.35
C VAL A 113 -4.78 8.20 0.97
N ILE A 114 -5.96 7.68 0.61
CA ILE A 114 -7.22 8.08 1.20
C ILE A 114 -7.36 7.37 2.54
N LEU A 115 -7.48 8.12 3.61
CA LEU A 115 -7.66 7.62 4.97
C LEU A 115 -9.09 7.11 5.16
N GLU A 116 -9.22 5.92 5.74
CA GLU A 116 -10.50 5.40 6.21
C GLU A 116 -11.02 6.21 7.40
N ASN A 117 -12.35 6.26 7.54
CA ASN A 117 -13.03 6.98 8.59
C ASN A 117 -12.92 6.23 9.92
N SER A 118 -11.79 6.43 10.60
CA SER A 118 -11.49 5.87 11.93
C SER A 118 -11.43 6.99 12.96
N ALA A 119 -11.76 6.69 14.23
CA ALA A 119 -11.64 7.64 15.36
C ALA A 119 -10.25 8.30 15.41
N LYS A 120 -9.21 7.56 14.99
CA LYS A 120 -7.83 8.03 14.90
C LYS A 120 -7.58 9.06 13.80
N ASN A 121 -8.36 9.08 12.72
CA ASN A 121 -8.18 10.02 11.59
C ASN A 121 -9.20 11.17 11.61
N ARG A 122 -10.20 11.11 12.50
CA ARG A 122 -11.30 12.08 12.59
C ARG A 122 -10.85 13.51 12.91
N HIS A 123 -9.70 13.65 13.57
CA HIS A 123 -9.14 14.95 13.96
C HIS A 123 -8.35 15.64 12.82
N LEU A 124 -8.15 14.98 11.69
CA LEU A 124 -7.40 15.53 10.57
C LEU A 124 -8.34 16.42 9.71
N ARG A 125 -7.84 17.61 9.33
CA ARG A 125 -8.55 18.54 8.41
C ARG A 125 -8.79 17.95 7.02
N THR A 126 -8.09 16.87 6.68
CA THR A 126 -8.13 16.23 5.36
C THR A 126 -8.20 14.71 5.49
N ARG A 127 -8.89 14.09 4.54
CA ARG A 127 -8.94 12.63 4.37
C ARG A 127 -7.80 12.09 3.50
N VAL A 128 -6.94 12.96 2.98
CA VAL A 128 -5.84 12.57 2.11
C VAL A 128 -4.52 12.73 2.85
N ARG A 129 -3.76 11.65 2.93
CA ARG A 129 -2.43 11.62 3.53
C ARG A 129 -1.36 11.42 2.46
N ALA A 130 -0.26 12.16 2.62
CA ALA A 130 0.96 11.96 1.85
C ALA A 130 1.76 10.78 2.42
N GLU A 131 2.13 9.86 1.55
CA GLU A 131 3.10 8.78 1.78
C GLU A 131 4.28 8.90 0.82
N ASN A 132 5.43 8.34 1.20
CA ASN A 132 6.64 8.29 0.38
C ASN A 132 7.07 9.66 -0.16
N ALA A 133 6.91 10.70 0.67
CA ALA A 133 7.22 12.07 0.32
C ALA A 133 8.73 12.25 0.20
N SER A 134 9.20 12.85 -0.90
CA SER A 134 10.61 13.17 -1.14
C SER A 134 10.72 14.63 -1.55
N PHE A 135 11.79 15.32 -1.12
CA PHE A 135 12.02 16.71 -1.52
C PHE A 135 12.39 16.78 -3.02
N LEU A 136 12.19 17.95 -3.62
CA LEU A 136 12.52 18.17 -5.03
C LEU A 136 14.02 17.92 -5.29
N GLY A 137 14.33 17.02 -6.22
CA GLY A 137 15.71 16.62 -6.56
C GLY A 137 16.26 15.44 -5.77
N GLU A 138 15.57 14.99 -4.70
CA GLU A 138 15.91 13.73 -4.03
C GLU A 138 15.38 12.55 -4.86
N THR A 139 16.17 11.48 -4.93
CA THR A 139 15.67 10.23 -5.50
C THR A 139 14.57 9.69 -4.58
N PRO A 140 13.41 9.31 -5.14
CA PRO A 140 12.36 8.65 -4.39
C PRO A 140 12.91 7.45 -3.63
N HIS A 141 13.03 7.57 -2.29
CA HIS A 141 13.22 6.38 -1.47
C HIS A 141 11.85 5.75 -1.28
N SER A 142 11.45 4.89 -2.22
CA SER A 142 10.33 3.98 -1.95
C SER A 142 10.76 3.12 -0.75
N PRO A 143 10.03 3.18 0.39
CA PRO A 143 10.31 2.28 1.48
C PRO A 143 10.19 0.88 0.91
N ARG A 144 11.29 0.14 0.91
CA ARG A 144 11.20 -1.29 0.59
C ARG A 144 10.23 -1.88 1.61
N PRO A 145 9.12 -2.50 1.20
CA PRO A 145 8.25 -3.16 2.16
C PRO A 145 9.13 -4.09 2.98
N GLY A 146 9.10 -3.92 4.31
CA GLY A 146 9.90 -4.76 5.20
C GLY A 146 9.65 -6.22 4.85
N LYS A 147 10.72 -7.01 4.72
CA LYS A 147 10.60 -8.44 4.44
C LYS A 147 9.92 -9.10 5.65
N TYR A 148 8.59 -9.24 5.60
CA TYR A 148 7.87 -10.07 6.55
C TYR A 148 8.01 -11.52 6.13
N ASN A 149 8.68 -12.30 6.98
CA ASN A 149 8.69 -13.75 6.85
C ASN A 149 7.51 -14.26 7.68
N PRO A 150 6.50 -14.92 7.06
CA PRO A 150 5.44 -15.55 7.82
C PRO A 150 6.04 -16.59 8.79
N PRO A 151 5.39 -16.88 9.93
CA PRO A 151 5.89 -17.81 10.94
C PRO A 151 5.70 -19.28 10.51
N THR A 152 6.11 -19.62 9.28
CA THR A 152 6.11 -20.98 8.76
C THR A 152 6.97 -21.97 9.56
N PRO A 153 8.18 -21.63 10.08
CA PRO A 153 8.91 -22.58 10.91
C PRO A 153 8.17 -22.88 12.22
N LEU A 154 7.49 -21.87 12.78
CA LEU A 154 6.67 -22.04 13.98
C LEU A 154 5.46 -22.94 13.72
N ALA A 155 4.80 -22.77 12.57
CA ALA A 155 3.72 -23.64 12.12
C ALA A 155 4.18 -25.09 11.95
N ALA A 156 5.35 -25.32 11.35
CA ALA A 156 5.92 -26.67 11.20
C ALA A 156 6.24 -27.28 12.57
N ALA A 157 6.91 -26.53 13.46
CA ALA A 157 7.22 -26.99 14.82
C ALA A 157 5.95 -27.34 15.61
N TYR A 158 4.88 -26.55 15.49
CA TYR A 158 3.58 -26.83 16.12
C TYR A 158 2.96 -28.14 15.62
N LEU A 159 2.96 -28.38 14.31
CA LEU A 159 2.42 -29.63 13.74
C LEU A 159 3.26 -30.85 14.14
N ILE A 160 4.59 -30.71 14.20
CA ILE A 160 5.49 -31.76 14.68
C ILE A 160 5.23 -32.06 16.16
N LEU A 161 5.03 -31.02 16.98
CA LEU A 161 4.70 -31.18 18.40
C LEU A 161 3.37 -31.93 18.58
N LEU A 162 2.33 -31.58 17.82
CA LEU A 162 1.05 -32.27 17.85
C LEU A 162 1.18 -33.74 17.42
N LEU A 163 1.97 -34.01 16.38
CA LEU A 163 2.25 -35.36 15.93
C LEU A 163 2.97 -36.16 17.03
N ALA A 164 4.01 -35.61 17.64
CA ALA A 164 4.71 -36.24 18.75
C ALA A 164 3.78 -36.50 19.94
N ALA A 165 2.95 -35.52 20.31
CA ALA A 165 1.98 -35.68 21.39
C ALA A 165 0.96 -36.80 21.10
N SER A 166 0.54 -36.98 19.84
CA SER A 166 -0.37 -38.06 19.45
C SER A 166 0.21 -39.48 19.60
N ILE A 167 1.53 -39.62 19.68
CA ILE A 167 2.20 -40.91 19.95
C ILE A 167 2.04 -41.28 21.43
N PHE A 168 2.10 -40.30 22.33
CA PHE A 168 2.03 -40.53 23.79
C PHE A 168 0.61 -40.42 24.35
N ILE A 169 -0.25 -39.61 23.73
CA ILE A 169 -1.61 -39.30 24.18
C ILE A 169 -2.56 -39.55 23.00
N ARG A 170 -3.31 -40.65 23.05
CA ARG A 170 -4.21 -41.05 21.94
C ARG A 170 -5.21 -39.97 21.58
N GLU A 171 -5.78 -39.27 22.57
CA GLU A 171 -6.76 -38.20 22.35
C GLU A 171 -6.19 -36.97 21.63
N ALA A 172 -4.86 -36.77 21.64
CA ALA A 172 -4.24 -35.68 20.90
C ALA A 172 -4.36 -35.84 19.37
N ILE A 173 -4.70 -37.05 18.88
CA ILE A 173 -4.95 -37.27 17.44
C ILE A 173 -6.14 -36.44 16.93
N TRP A 174 -7.15 -36.19 17.75
CA TRP A 174 -8.30 -35.35 17.38
C TRP A 174 -7.91 -33.89 17.21
N ILE A 175 -7.02 -33.39 18.08
CA ILE A 175 -6.49 -32.02 18.02
C ILE A 175 -5.64 -31.86 16.74
N LEU A 176 -4.81 -32.86 16.43
CA LEU A 176 -4.02 -32.90 15.20
C LEU A 176 -4.92 -32.90 13.96
N ALA A 177 -5.93 -33.79 13.92
CA ALA A 177 -6.87 -33.90 12.81
C ALA A 177 -7.63 -32.57 12.59
N ALA A 178 -8.19 -31.98 13.65
CA ALA A 178 -8.88 -30.70 13.58
C ALA A 178 -7.95 -29.58 13.08
N SER A 179 -6.72 -29.51 13.58
CA SER A 179 -5.71 -28.52 13.15
C SER A 179 -5.35 -28.67 11.67
N LEU A 180 -5.24 -29.90 11.17
CA LEU A 180 -4.98 -30.21 9.75
C LEU A 180 -6.17 -29.79 8.87
N THR A 181 -7.39 -30.17 9.23
CA THR A 181 -8.61 -29.82 8.48
C THR A 181 -8.78 -28.31 8.38
N LEU A 182 -8.62 -27.59 9.50
CA LEU A 182 -8.70 -26.13 9.51
C LEU A 182 -7.55 -25.47 8.76
N SER A 183 -6.36 -26.08 8.76
CA SER A 183 -5.22 -25.60 7.97
C SER A 183 -5.49 -25.69 6.46
N VAL A 184 -6.08 -26.79 5.99
CA VAL A 184 -6.50 -26.95 4.59
C VAL A 184 -7.59 -25.94 4.24
N LEU A 185 -8.59 -25.77 5.10
CA LEU A 185 -9.65 -24.77 4.90
C LEU A 185 -9.07 -23.36 4.78
N SER A 186 -8.16 -22.98 5.68
CA SER A 186 -7.50 -21.68 5.62
C SER A 186 -6.70 -21.49 4.32
N LEU A 187 -5.96 -22.51 3.88
CA LEU A 187 -5.25 -22.48 2.60
C LEU A 187 -6.19 -22.21 1.41
N VAL A 188 -7.34 -22.89 1.38
CA VAL A 188 -8.36 -22.73 0.33
C VAL A 188 -8.96 -21.32 0.36
N GLU A 189 -9.31 -20.80 1.53
CA GLU A 189 -9.84 -19.43 1.68
C GLU A 189 -8.84 -18.38 1.15
N TYR A 190 -7.57 -18.52 1.49
CA TYR A 190 -6.52 -17.63 1.00
C TYR A 190 -6.30 -17.76 -0.52
N ALA A 191 -6.36 -18.97 -1.08
CA ALA A 191 -6.28 -19.18 -2.51
C ALA A 191 -7.49 -18.58 -3.25
N TYR A 192 -8.68 -18.72 -2.68
CA TYR A 192 -9.92 -18.14 -3.21
C TYR A 192 -9.88 -16.61 -3.16
N ASP A 193 -9.41 -16.00 -2.05
CA ASP A 193 -9.24 -14.55 -1.93
C ASP A 193 -8.33 -14.00 -3.04
N LYS A 194 -7.24 -14.70 -3.35
CA LYS A 194 -6.34 -14.33 -4.45
C LYS A 194 -7.03 -14.42 -5.81
N SER A 195 -7.79 -15.49 -6.07
CA SER A 195 -8.55 -15.66 -7.31
C SER A 195 -9.60 -14.56 -7.49
N ALA A 196 -10.34 -14.25 -6.41
CA ALA A 196 -11.33 -13.19 -6.38
C ALA A 196 -10.71 -11.81 -6.67
N ALA A 197 -9.52 -11.53 -6.13
CA ALA A 197 -8.79 -10.30 -6.40
C ALA A 197 -8.36 -10.15 -7.87
N GLN A 198 -8.02 -11.25 -8.54
CA GLN A 198 -7.66 -11.26 -9.96
C GLN A 198 -8.88 -11.10 -10.87
N GLN A 199 -10.03 -11.64 -10.46
CA GLN A 199 -11.28 -11.61 -11.23
C GLN A 199 -12.16 -10.38 -10.94
N GLY A 200 -11.67 -9.41 -10.15
CA GLY A 200 -12.43 -8.22 -9.77
C GLY A 200 -13.69 -8.51 -8.95
N ARG A 201 -13.77 -9.70 -8.31
CA ARG A 201 -14.90 -10.10 -7.46
C ARG A 201 -14.76 -9.49 -6.06
N ARG A 202 -15.84 -9.57 -5.27
CA ARG A 202 -15.90 -9.06 -3.90
C ARG A 202 -14.82 -9.74 -3.05
N ARG A 203 -13.90 -8.95 -2.48
CA ARG A 203 -12.83 -9.42 -1.60
C ARG A 203 -13.41 -9.97 -0.29
N ILE A 204 -12.83 -11.03 0.26
CA ILE A 204 -13.20 -11.56 1.57
C ILE A 204 -12.75 -10.56 2.65
N SER A 205 -13.62 -10.32 3.64
CA SER A 205 -13.32 -9.44 4.78
C SER A 205 -12.13 -9.97 5.59
N GLU A 206 -11.24 -9.09 6.05
CA GLU A 206 -10.04 -9.47 6.82
C GLU A 206 -10.38 -10.25 8.10
N SER A 207 -11.55 -9.97 8.69
CA SER A 207 -12.08 -10.63 9.88
C SER A 207 -12.35 -12.13 9.66
N GLY A 208 -12.86 -12.50 8.48
CA GLY A 208 -13.14 -13.91 8.16
C GLY A 208 -11.88 -14.76 8.15
N LEU A 209 -10.80 -14.28 7.51
CA LEU A 209 -9.53 -15.01 7.47
C LEU A 209 -8.88 -15.15 8.86
N GLN A 210 -9.06 -14.15 9.73
CA GLN A 210 -8.56 -14.20 11.11
C GLN A 210 -9.38 -15.17 11.98
N PHE A 211 -10.68 -15.31 11.73
CA PHE A 211 -11.53 -16.24 12.47
C PHE A 211 -11.14 -17.70 12.21
N THR A 212 -10.91 -18.08 10.95
CA THR A 212 -10.44 -19.43 10.61
C THR A 212 -9.05 -19.72 11.22
N ALA A 213 -8.17 -18.72 11.25
CA ALA A 213 -6.88 -18.84 11.94
C ALA A 213 -7.05 -19.03 13.45
N LEU A 214 -8.01 -18.34 14.07
CA LEU A 214 -8.31 -18.43 15.50
C LEU A 214 -8.81 -19.81 15.91
N LEU A 215 -9.62 -20.46 15.08
CA LEU A 215 -10.15 -21.80 15.34
C LEU A 215 -9.09 -22.91 15.31
N GLY A 216 -7.88 -22.63 14.80
CA GLY A 216 -6.80 -23.63 14.67
C GLY A 216 -6.22 -23.75 13.27
N GLY A 217 -6.75 -23.02 12.29
CA GLY A 217 -6.24 -23.01 10.91
C GLY A 217 -5.00 -22.15 10.69
N TRP A 218 -4.42 -21.59 11.76
CA TRP A 218 -3.26 -20.71 11.66
C TRP A 218 -2.02 -21.33 10.99
N PRO A 219 -1.71 -22.65 11.08
CA PRO A 219 -0.58 -23.24 10.36
C PRO A 219 -0.78 -23.18 8.84
N GLY A 220 -1.99 -23.50 8.37
CA GLY A 220 -2.40 -23.33 6.98
C GLY A 220 -2.32 -21.88 6.52
N ALA A 221 -2.73 -20.93 7.36
CA ALA A 221 -2.58 -19.50 7.08
C ALA A 221 -1.12 -19.07 6.95
N ALA A 222 -0.20 -19.61 7.75
CA ALA A 222 1.24 -19.30 7.66
C ALA A 222 1.80 -19.76 6.31
N VAL A 223 1.45 -20.98 5.89
CA VAL A 223 1.84 -21.54 4.59
C VAL A 223 1.23 -20.71 3.46
N ALA A 224 -0.06 -20.36 3.54
CA ALA A 224 -0.73 -19.53 2.57
C ALA A 224 -0.05 -18.15 2.40
N GLN A 225 0.30 -17.50 3.51
CA GLN A 225 1.02 -16.22 3.52
C GLN A 225 2.39 -16.35 2.82
N SER A 226 3.08 -17.49 3.00
CA SER A 226 4.39 -17.74 2.38
C SER A 226 4.32 -18.01 0.88
N LEU A 227 3.32 -18.80 0.44
CA LEU A 227 3.12 -19.19 -0.95
C LEU A 227 2.55 -18.05 -1.78
N LEU A 228 1.57 -17.33 -1.23
CA LEU A 228 0.82 -16.34 -1.99
C LEU A 228 1.49 -14.96 -1.99
N ARG A 229 2.41 -14.67 -1.04
CA ARG A 229 3.14 -13.39 -0.90
C ARG A 229 2.24 -12.15 -1.04
N HIS A 230 0.96 -12.29 -0.76
CA HIS A 230 -0.06 -11.27 -0.99
C HIS A 230 -0.74 -10.97 0.35
N LYS A 231 -1.00 -9.68 0.62
CA LYS A 231 -1.51 -9.12 1.90
C LYS A 231 -0.54 -9.09 3.11
N THR A 232 0.77 -9.23 2.92
CA THR A 232 1.78 -9.01 3.98
C THR A 232 2.15 -7.53 4.23
N GLN A 233 1.38 -6.56 3.73
CA GLN A 233 1.74 -5.14 3.86
C GLN A 233 0.96 -4.38 4.95
N LYS A 234 -0.19 -4.88 5.41
CA LYS A 234 -0.90 -4.26 6.53
C LYS A 234 -0.31 -4.77 7.86
N SER A 235 0.45 -3.91 8.52
CA SER A 235 1.07 -4.21 9.83
C SER A 235 0.04 -4.61 10.91
N GLU A 236 -1.19 -4.09 10.83
CA GLU A 236 -2.26 -4.43 11.77
C GLU A 236 -2.77 -5.88 11.62
N PHE A 237 -2.82 -6.38 10.37
CA PHE A 237 -3.19 -7.77 10.10
C PHE A 237 -2.17 -8.75 10.68
N GLN A 238 -0.87 -8.45 10.55
CA GLN A 238 0.21 -9.28 11.08
C GLN A 238 0.21 -9.35 12.60
N ARG A 239 0.00 -8.21 13.28
CA ARG A 239 -0.06 -8.18 14.75
C ARG A 239 -1.20 -9.04 15.27
N THR A 240 -2.38 -8.88 14.70
CA THR A 240 -3.57 -9.66 15.08
C THR A 240 -3.32 -11.16 14.83
N TYR A 241 -2.72 -11.51 13.70
CA TYR A 241 -2.34 -12.88 13.40
C TYR A 241 -1.34 -13.47 14.40
N LEU A 242 -0.30 -12.73 14.80
CA LEU A 242 0.67 -13.19 15.79
C LEU A 242 0.02 -13.43 17.18
N VAL A 243 -0.92 -12.57 17.58
CA VAL A 243 -1.70 -12.78 18.80
C VAL A 243 -2.51 -14.07 18.72
N ILE A 244 -3.18 -14.31 17.59
CA ILE A 244 -3.94 -15.55 17.33
C ILE A 244 -3.05 -16.79 17.45
N VAL A 245 -1.85 -16.75 16.86
CA VAL A 245 -0.88 -17.85 16.94
C VAL A 245 -0.45 -18.10 18.38
N ALA A 246 -0.12 -17.05 19.14
CA ALA A 246 0.28 -17.18 20.54
C ALA A 246 -0.82 -17.79 21.40
N VAL A 247 -2.07 -17.33 21.22
CA VAL A 247 -3.24 -17.86 21.93
C VAL A 247 -3.47 -19.34 21.60
N ASN A 248 -3.39 -19.72 20.32
CA ASN A 248 -3.55 -21.12 19.90
C ASN A 248 -2.46 -22.02 20.50
N ILE A 249 -1.20 -21.61 20.45
CA ILE A 249 -0.10 -22.40 21.03
C ILE A 249 -0.29 -22.57 22.54
N ALA A 250 -0.61 -21.50 23.27
CA ALA A 250 -0.83 -21.57 24.71
C ALA A 250 -2.01 -22.48 25.07
N ALA A 251 -3.14 -22.35 24.36
CA ALA A 251 -4.32 -23.18 24.58
C ALA A 251 -4.02 -24.67 24.32
N THR A 252 -3.40 -24.99 23.18
CA THR A 252 -3.04 -26.37 22.83
C THR A 252 -2.06 -26.99 23.83
N LEU A 253 -1.03 -26.24 24.26
CA LEU A 253 -0.09 -26.71 25.28
C LEU A 253 -0.79 -26.96 26.63
N GLY A 254 -1.70 -26.09 27.03
CA GLY A 254 -2.50 -26.26 28.25
C GLY A 254 -3.37 -27.52 28.21
N VAL A 255 -4.05 -27.77 27.09
CA VAL A 255 -4.88 -28.98 26.90
C VAL A 255 -4.02 -30.24 26.90
N ILE A 256 -2.90 -30.25 26.17
CA ILE A 256 -1.97 -31.39 26.14
C ILE A 256 -1.41 -31.68 27.55
N GLY A 257 -1.03 -30.63 28.28
CA GLY A 257 -0.56 -30.76 29.67
C GLY A 257 -1.63 -31.34 30.60
N LEU A 258 -2.87 -30.86 30.49
CA LEU A 258 -3.99 -31.39 31.27
C LEU A 258 -4.28 -32.86 30.94
N LEU A 259 -4.31 -33.22 29.66
CA LEU A 259 -4.48 -34.61 29.22
C LEU A 259 -3.34 -35.50 29.72
N PHE A 260 -2.10 -35.01 29.71
CA PHE A 260 -0.95 -35.75 30.23
C PHE A 260 -1.06 -36.01 31.73
N VAL A 261 -1.48 -35.01 32.52
CA VAL A 261 -1.68 -35.17 33.97
C VAL A 261 -2.82 -36.14 34.27
N THR A 262 -3.90 -36.12 33.47
CA THR A 262 -5.07 -36.98 33.68
C THR A 262 -4.79 -38.46 33.34
N GLN A 263 -3.78 -38.73 32.52
CA GLN A 263 -3.38 -40.09 32.10
C GLN A 263 -2.28 -40.70 33.01
N ARG A 264 -1.76 -39.94 33.98
CA ARG A 264 -0.79 -40.42 34.98
C ARG A 264 -1.49 -40.77 36.29
#